data_AF-A0A6I9YFX0-F1
#
_entry.id   AF-A0A6I9YFX0-F1
#
_cell.length_a   1.000
_cell.length_b   1.000
_cell.length_c   1.000
_cell.angle_alpha   90.00
_cell.angle_beta   90.00
_cell.angle_gamma   90.00
#
_symmetry.space_group_name_H-M   'P 1'
#
loop_
_entity.id
_entity.type
_entity.pdbx_description
1 polymer ?
#
loop_
_entity_poly.entity_id
_entity_poly.type
_entity_poly.pdbx_seq_one_letter_code
_entity_poly.pdbx_strand_id
1 'polypeptide(L)'
;MTNCRSYFPAVFLHGFFYALGGSSNEVYCLDSVECYEPQSNTWRPCAPLPTPVCGHAACVLDGGIYITGGSDGSCRCQSSMIRYRPDGPPLLLASMQEERAGHIMEVLEGRIYVAGGLRWRDGHGGYADQLACEVYSPDQDAWVTLCPLPQPHVIAASAVLNGELYVLGGYSHNTYRDTHLIHCYNPSHDRWVNLGTMPQAYADLKACILEVPSSYRQGEPSIPDASDSEVPPDASSLDVPYQNSGSSC
;
A
#
# COMPACT_ATOMS: atom_id res chain seq x y z
N MET A 1 -22.80 -3.09 7.49
CA MET A 1 -22.21 -2.43 8.66
C MET A 1 -23.28 -1.56 9.30
N THR A 2 -23.29 -1.47 10.61
CA THR A 2 -24.22 -0.64 11.39
C THR A 2 -23.67 0.77 11.63
N ASN A 3 -22.36 0.98 11.54
CA ASN A 3 -21.72 2.29 11.61
C ASN A 3 -21.12 2.71 10.26
N CYS A 4 -21.31 3.97 9.88
CA CYS A 4 -20.54 4.59 8.81
C CYS A 4 -19.08 4.72 9.26
N ARG A 5 -18.14 4.29 8.42
CA ARG A 5 -16.70 4.35 8.72
C ARG A 5 -15.88 4.70 7.48
N SER A 6 -14.81 5.46 7.68
CA SER A 6 -13.73 5.75 6.73
C SER A 6 -12.37 5.50 7.38
N TYR A 7 -11.29 5.45 6.59
CA TYR A 7 -9.92 5.19 7.07
C TYR A 7 -9.80 3.94 7.96
N PHE A 8 -10.53 2.88 7.61
CA PHE A 8 -10.49 1.59 8.29
C PHE A 8 -9.95 0.52 7.33
N PRO A 9 -9.13 -0.43 7.81
CA PRO A 9 -8.83 -1.64 7.06
C PRO A 9 -9.97 -2.66 7.21
N ALA A 10 -10.16 -3.46 6.16
CA ALA A 10 -10.98 -4.66 6.19
C ALA A 10 -10.12 -5.88 5.86
N VAL A 11 -10.22 -6.93 6.66
CA VAL A 11 -9.42 -8.17 6.51
C VAL A 11 -10.29 -9.41 6.55
N PHE A 12 -9.88 -10.48 5.87
CA PHE A 12 -10.61 -11.75 5.84
C PHE A 12 -9.94 -12.79 6.74
N LEU A 13 -10.68 -13.32 7.71
CA LEU A 13 -10.20 -14.36 8.64
C LEU A 13 -11.31 -15.40 8.89
N HIS A 14 -10.97 -16.68 8.73
CA HIS A 14 -11.86 -17.83 9.02
C HIS A 14 -13.28 -17.72 8.44
N GLY A 15 -13.43 -17.21 7.22
CA GLY A 15 -14.73 -17.09 6.55
C GLY A 15 -15.47 -15.76 6.76
N PHE A 16 -14.92 -14.86 7.57
CA PHE A 16 -15.54 -13.58 7.89
C PHE A 16 -14.66 -12.41 7.45
N PHE A 17 -15.29 -11.32 7.00
CA PHE A 17 -14.60 -10.05 6.82
C PHE A 17 -14.73 -9.22 8.09
N TYR A 18 -13.63 -8.69 8.61
CA TYR A 18 -13.59 -7.82 9.78
C TYR A 18 -13.30 -6.39 9.36
N ALA A 19 -14.17 -5.45 9.74
CA ALA A 19 -13.95 -4.01 9.61
C ALA A 19 -13.50 -3.46 10.98
N LEU A 20 -12.32 -2.87 11.04
CA LEU A 20 -11.61 -2.55 12.28
C LEU A 20 -11.50 -1.03 12.44
N GLY A 21 -12.05 -0.46 13.51
CA GLY A 21 -11.89 0.97 13.83
C GLY A 21 -12.24 1.91 12.66
N GLY A 22 -11.41 2.93 12.42
CA GLY A 22 -11.65 3.98 11.44
C GLY A 22 -12.26 5.23 12.07
N SER A 23 -12.91 6.06 11.27
CA SER A 23 -13.56 7.30 11.70
C SER A 23 -14.99 7.38 11.19
N SER A 24 -15.88 8.02 11.93
CA SER A 24 -17.24 8.34 11.48
C SER A 24 -17.46 9.86 11.46
N ASN A 25 -18.63 10.30 11.00
CA ASN A 25 -19.01 11.71 11.06
C ASN A 25 -19.19 12.22 12.50
N GLU A 26 -19.44 11.32 13.45
CA GLU A 26 -19.73 11.64 14.85
C GLU A 26 -18.49 11.47 15.75
N VAL A 27 -17.61 10.53 15.40
CA VAL A 27 -16.47 10.14 16.22
C VAL A 27 -15.20 10.10 15.36
N TYR A 28 -14.19 10.87 15.76
CA TYR A 28 -12.93 10.97 15.03
C TYR A 28 -12.19 9.63 14.90
N CYS A 29 -12.19 8.82 15.96
CA CYS A 29 -11.64 7.47 15.94
C CYS A 29 -12.63 6.49 16.57
N LEU A 30 -12.85 5.36 15.90
CA LEU A 30 -13.67 4.25 16.36
C LEU A 30 -12.75 3.15 16.94
N ASP A 31 -13.20 2.52 18.00
CA ASP A 31 -12.68 1.23 18.50
C ASP A 31 -13.55 0.05 18.04
N SER A 32 -14.75 0.32 17.51
CA SER A 32 -15.70 -0.71 17.11
C SER A 32 -15.13 -1.63 16.01
N VAL A 33 -15.33 -2.93 16.20
CA VAL A 33 -15.07 -3.97 15.21
C VAL A 33 -16.40 -4.59 14.81
N GLU A 34 -16.63 -4.74 13.52
CA GLU A 34 -17.78 -5.46 12.98
C GLU A 34 -17.27 -6.57 12.06
N CYS A 35 -17.93 -7.73 12.08
CA CYS A 35 -17.64 -8.79 11.11
C CYS A 35 -18.84 -9.09 10.21
N TYR A 36 -18.55 -9.32 8.93
CA TYR A 36 -19.49 -9.71 7.90
C TYR A 36 -19.35 -11.20 7.60
N GLU A 37 -20.49 -11.89 7.60
CA GLU A 37 -20.61 -13.29 7.20
C GLU A 37 -21.19 -13.38 5.78
N PRO A 38 -20.40 -13.78 4.78
CA PRO A 38 -20.88 -13.84 3.40
C PRO A 38 -22.02 -14.82 3.18
N GLN A 39 -22.07 -15.92 3.94
CA GLN A 39 -23.08 -16.97 3.78
C GLN A 39 -24.48 -16.50 4.16
N SER A 40 -24.59 -15.76 5.26
CA SER A 40 -25.86 -15.19 5.74
C SER A 40 -26.11 -13.78 5.25
N ASN A 41 -25.13 -13.12 4.63
CA ASN A 41 -25.15 -11.72 4.24
C ASN A 41 -25.51 -10.79 5.43
N THR A 42 -24.86 -11.02 6.57
CA THR A 42 -25.13 -10.27 7.80
C THR A 42 -23.86 -9.69 8.40
N TRP A 43 -24.02 -8.52 9.04
CA TRP A 43 -23.01 -7.91 9.88
C TRP A 43 -23.34 -8.14 11.35
N ARG A 44 -22.33 -8.37 12.17
CA ARG A 44 -22.46 -8.45 13.64
C ARG A 44 -21.32 -7.71 14.34
N PRO A 45 -21.56 -7.10 15.51
CA PRO A 45 -20.49 -6.52 16.31
C PRO A 45 -19.54 -7.61 16.83
N CYS A 46 -18.27 -7.25 17.02
CA CYS A 46 -17.24 -8.06 17.66
C CYS A 46 -16.67 -7.32 18.88
N ALA A 47 -15.77 -7.97 19.62
CA ALA A 47 -15.03 -7.31 20.70
C ALA A 47 -14.31 -6.06 20.15
N PRO A 48 -14.37 -4.89 20.82
CA PRO A 48 -13.75 -3.67 20.32
C PRO A 48 -12.22 -3.74 20.42
N LEU A 49 -11.55 -2.83 19.71
CA LEU A 49 -10.12 -2.57 19.87
C LEU A 49 -9.85 -1.93 21.25
N PRO A 50 -8.66 -2.10 21.84
CA PRO A 50 -8.31 -1.47 23.13
C PRO A 50 -8.36 0.05 23.11
N THR A 51 -8.04 0.63 21.95
CA THR A 51 -7.91 2.07 21.75
C THR A 51 -8.58 2.45 20.43
N PRO A 52 -9.40 3.51 20.40
CA PRO A 52 -9.95 4.02 19.15
C PRO A 52 -8.84 4.46 18.19
N VAL A 53 -8.94 4.07 16.92
CA VAL A 53 -7.89 4.35 15.94
C VAL A 53 -8.45 4.49 14.52
N CYS A 54 -7.95 5.44 13.73
CA CYS A 54 -8.24 5.58 12.30
C CYS A 54 -6.94 5.67 11.48
N GLY A 55 -7.00 5.37 10.18
CA GLY A 55 -5.83 5.39 9.31
C GLY A 55 -4.77 4.35 9.68
N HIS A 56 -5.11 3.32 10.46
CA HIS A 56 -4.22 2.20 10.75
C HIS A 56 -4.25 1.20 9.60
N ALA A 57 -3.24 0.34 9.56
CA ALA A 57 -3.18 -0.77 8.63
C ALA A 57 -3.41 -2.09 9.38
N ALA A 58 -3.98 -3.09 8.68
CA ALA A 58 -4.18 -4.41 9.25
C ALA A 58 -3.95 -5.52 8.22
N CYS A 59 -3.46 -6.67 8.69
CA CYS A 59 -3.28 -7.87 7.88
C CYS A 59 -3.60 -9.12 8.72
N VAL A 60 -3.73 -10.27 8.04
CA VAL A 60 -3.94 -11.57 8.70
C VAL A 60 -2.68 -12.41 8.54
N LEU A 61 -2.19 -12.97 9.64
CA LEU A 61 -1.06 -13.89 9.68
C LEU A 61 -1.27 -14.90 10.82
N ASP A 62 -1.03 -16.19 10.55
CA ASP A 62 -1.13 -17.29 11.53
C ASP A 62 -2.41 -17.27 12.38
N GLY A 63 -3.56 -17.01 11.74
CA GLY A 63 -4.87 -16.98 12.39
C GLY A 63 -5.13 -15.78 13.30
N GLY A 64 -4.26 -14.77 13.30
CA GLY A 64 -4.44 -13.50 14.01
C GLY A 64 -4.56 -12.31 13.06
N ILE A 65 -5.30 -11.28 13.49
CA ILE A 65 -5.35 -9.99 12.80
C ILE A 65 -4.33 -9.09 13.46
N TYR A 66 -3.31 -8.66 12.72
CA TYR A 66 -2.31 -7.70 13.19
C TYR A 66 -2.74 -6.31 12.76
N ILE A 67 -2.67 -5.35 13.69
CA ILE A 67 -3.03 -3.95 13.47
C ILE A 67 -1.84 -3.10 13.87
N THR A 68 -1.40 -2.20 13.00
CA THR A 68 -0.24 -1.32 13.23
C THR A 68 -0.59 0.14 13.01
N GLY A 69 -0.01 0.99 13.86
CA GLY A 69 -0.04 2.45 13.73
C GLY A 69 -1.44 3.04 13.68
N GLY A 70 -1.62 4.02 12.79
CA GLY A 70 -2.82 4.85 12.71
C GLY A 70 -2.73 6.09 13.59
N SER A 71 -3.81 6.86 13.62
CA SER A 71 -3.99 8.06 14.43
C SER A 71 -4.97 7.79 15.57
N ASP A 72 -4.64 8.29 16.75
CA ASP A 72 -5.51 8.25 17.93
C ASP A 72 -6.49 9.44 17.97
N GLY A 73 -7.33 9.47 19.01
CA GLY A 73 -8.29 10.56 19.24
C GLY A 73 -7.66 11.96 19.44
N SER A 74 -6.34 12.05 19.63
CA SER A 74 -5.58 13.30 19.74
C SER A 74 -4.87 13.67 18.44
N CYS A 75 -5.21 13.01 17.33
CA CYS A 75 -4.58 13.21 16.02
C CYS A 75 -3.08 12.89 16.04
N ARG A 76 -2.64 11.95 16.89
CA ARG A 76 -1.24 11.53 16.97
C ARG A 76 -1.04 10.19 16.27
N CYS A 77 -0.08 10.16 15.33
CA CYS A 77 0.39 8.92 14.73
C CYS A 77 0.92 7.98 15.82
N GLN A 78 0.69 6.69 15.66
CA GLN A 78 1.09 5.66 16.60
C GLN A 78 2.15 4.76 15.96
N SER A 79 3.00 4.16 16.80
CA SER A 79 3.91 3.07 16.42
C SER A 79 3.47 1.71 16.95
N SER A 80 2.40 1.67 17.75
CA SER A 80 1.94 0.45 18.42
C SER A 80 1.50 -0.62 17.42
N MET A 81 1.68 -1.87 17.84
CA MET A 81 1.12 -3.03 17.17
C MET A 81 0.32 -3.88 18.16
N ILE A 82 -0.87 -4.31 17.73
CA ILE A 82 -1.66 -5.30 18.45
C ILE A 82 -1.99 -6.48 17.55
N ARG A 83 -2.06 -7.66 18.15
CA ARG A 83 -2.71 -8.83 17.55
C ARG A 83 -4.10 -8.99 18.14
N TYR A 84 -5.10 -8.76 17.31
CA TYR A 84 -6.51 -8.94 17.60
C TYR A 84 -6.98 -10.35 17.24
N ARG A 85 -7.77 -10.96 18.11
CA ARG A 85 -8.54 -12.18 17.84
C ARG A 85 -9.96 -11.96 18.32
N PRO A 86 -11.00 -12.28 17.52
CA PRO A 86 -12.40 -12.08 17.92
C PRO A 86 -12.79 -12.80 19.22
N ASP A 87 -12.20 -13.98 19.44
CA ASP A 87 -12.55 -14.88 20.54
C ASP A 87 -11.59 -14.78 21.75
N GLY A 88 -10.72 -13.77 21.78
CA GLY A 88 -9.72 -13.63 22.84
C GLY A 88 -9.33 -12.20 23.11
N PRO A 89 -8.57 -11.96 24.19
CA PRO A 89 -8.06 -10.63 24.47
C PRO A 89 -7.07 -10.22 23.38
N PRO A 90 -7.05 -8.91 23.02
CA PRO A 90 -6.00 -8.38 22.17
C PRO A 90 -4.65 -8.50 22.88
N LEU A 91 -3.61 -8.81 22.10
CA LEU A 91 -2.23 -8.90 22.60
C LEU A 91 -1.43 -7.71 22.08
N LEU A 92 -0.82 -6.95 22.99
CA LEU A 92 0.18 -5.93 22.63
C LEU A 92 1.48 -6.63 22.24
N LEU A 93 2.08 -6.20 21.14
CA LEU A 93 3.34 -6.71 20.60
C LEU A 93 4.36 -5.57 20.50
N ALA A 94 5.59 -5.89 20.09
CA ALA A 94 6.62 -4.87 19.88
C ALA A 94 6.13 -3.78 18.92
N SER A 95 6.36 -2.53 19.31
CA SER A 95 6.05 -1.36 18.50
C SER A 95 7.05 -1.22 17.36
N MET A 96 6.58 -0.66 16.23
CA MET A 96 7.42 -0.13 15.17
C MET A 96 8.41 0.91 15.74
N GLN A 97 9.56 1.11 15.09
CA GLN A 97 10.49 2.15 15.52
C GLN A 97 9.98 3.53 15.15
N GLU A 98 9.26 3.60 14.03
CA GLU A 98 8.69 4.82 13.49
C GLU A 98 7.17 4.82 13.59
N GLU A 99 6.60 5.91 14.12
CA GLU A 99 5.15 6.12 14.08
C GLU A 99 4.67 6.37 12.65
N ARG A 100 3.45 5.90 12.38
CA ARG A 100 2.84 6.01 11.04
C ARG A 100 1.32 5.96 11.08
N ALA A 101 0.67 6.71 10.19
CA ALA A 101 -0.74 6.57 9.83
C ALA A 101 -0.91 6.64 8.31
N GLY A 102 -1.85 5.89 7.74
CA GLY A 102 -2.06 5.80 6.30
C GLY A 102 -0.91 5.11 5.56
N HIS A 103 -0.13 4.28 6.26
CA HIS A 103 0.92 3.46 5.67
C HIS A 103 0.33 2.20 5.00
N ILE A 104 1.14 1.56 4.17
CA ILE A 104 0.85 0.23 3.64
C ILE A 104 1.31 -0.84 4.63
N MET A 105 0.65 -2.00 4.59
CA MET A 105 1.02 -3.17 5.39
C MET A 105 0.71 -4.45 4.62
N GLU A 106 1.70 -5.32 4.44
CA GLU A 106 1.57 -6.56 3.69
C GLU A 106 2.28 -7.72 4.36
N VAL A 107 1.79 -8.93 4.10
CA VAL A 107 2.45 -10.17 4.56
C VAL A 107 3.27 -10.76 3.43
N LEU A 108 4.55 -10.99 3.69
CA LEU A 108 5.47 -11.62 2.75
C LEU A 108 6.37 -12.61 3.50
N GLU A 109 6.34 -13.88 3.06
CA GLU A 109 7.15 -14.96 3.64
C GLU A 109 6.99 -15.10 5.17
N GLY A 110 5.76 -14.97 5.68
CA GLY A 110 5.46 -15.09 7.12
C GLY A 110 5.92 -13.91 7.97
N ARG A 111 6.35 -12.81 7.34
CA ARG A 111 6.72 -11.56 8.02
C ARG A 111 5.76 -10.45 7.60
N ILE A 112 5.67 -9.42 8.43
CA ILE A 112 4.80 -8.26 8.19
C ILE A 112 5.67 -7.08 7.79
N TYR A 113 5.44 -6.55 6.61
CA TYR A 113 6.12 -5.37 6.09
C TYR A 113 5.21 -4.16 6.22
N VAL A 114 5.77 -3.04 6.65
CA VAL A 114 5.11 -1.73 6.65
C VAL A 114 5.98 -0.71 5.94
N ALA A 115 5.37 0.21 5.22
CA ALA A 115 6.10 1.30 4.58
C ALA A 115 5.26 2.56 4.45
N GLY A 116 5.92 3.71 4.50
CA GLY A 116 5.28 4.98 4.18
C GLY A 116 4.35 5.51 5.27
N GLY A 117 3.35 6.27 4.84
CA GLY A 117 2.37 6.94 5.71
C GLY A 117 2.79 8.34 6.16
N LEU A 118 2.08 8.84 7.16
CA LEU A 118 2.29 10.12 7.83
C LEU A 118 2.97 9.89 9.17
N ARG A 119 3.84 10.81 9.57
CA ARG A 119 4.32 10.95 10.94
C ARG A 119 4.01 12.33 11.48
N TRP A 120 4.08 12.51 12.79
CA TRP A 120 4.07 13.82 13.42
C TRP A 120 5.42 14.50 13.27
N ARG A 121 5.42 15.79 12.93
CA ARG A 121 6.62 16.61 12.91
C ARG A 121 6.80 17.28 14.27
N ASP A 122 7.69 16.72 15.08
CA ASP A 122 8.05 17.28 16.38
C ASP A 122 8.50 18.75 16.25
N GLY A 123 8.04 19.59 17.19
CA GLY A 123 8.43 21.00 17.30
C GLY A 123 7.87 21.95 16.24
N HIS A 124 7.19 21.47 15.21
CA HIS A 124 6.71 22.30 14.09
C HIS A 124 5.19 22.28 13.89
N GLY A 125 4.45 21.43 14.61
CA GLY A 125 2.99 21.41 14.61
C GLY A 125 2.42 21.01 13.25
N GLY A 126 2.47 19.73 12.91
CA GLY A 126 1.85 19.22 11.69
C GLY A 126 2.35 17.83 11.31
N TYR A 127 1.73 17.26 10.27
CA TYR A 127 2.16 15.98 9.71
C TYR A 127 3.33 16.18 8.74
N ALA A 128 4.07 15.10 8.50
CA ALA A 128 5.07 15.01 7.45
C ALA A 128 5.03 13.62 6.82
N ASP A 129 5.60 13.50 5.62
CA ASP A 129 5.80 12.21 4.99
C ASP A 129 6.72 11.31 5.83
N GLN A 130 6.29 10.08 6.06
CA GLN A 130 7.11 8.99 6.61
C GLN A 130 7.61 8.14 5.44
N LEU A 131 8.90 7.88 5.37
CA LEU A 131 9.52 7.08 4.30
C LEU A 131 10.05 5.73 4.80
N ALA A 132 10.16 5.54 6.11
CA ALA A 132 10.69 4.32 6.68
C ALA A 132 9.89 3.08 6.21
N CYS A 133 10.64 2.05 5.82
CA CYS A 133 10.14 0.70 5.63
C CYS A 133 10.68 -0.18 6.76
N GLU A 134 9.83 -1.01 7.34
CA GLU A 134 10.18 -1.88 8.45
C GLU A 134 9.55 -3.26 8.24
N VAL A 135 10.20 -4.29 8.75
CA VAL A 135 9.69 -5.65 8.76
C VAL A 135 9.63 -6.19 10.18
N TYR A 136 8.51 -6.79 10.52
CA TYR A 136 8.29 -7.48 11.79
C TYR A 136 8.44 -8.99 11.61
N SER A 137 9.19 -9.59 12.54
CA SER A 137 9.39 -11.04 12.64
C SER A 137 8.59 -11.59 13.84
N PRO A 138 7.48 -12.32 13.62
CA PRO A 138 6.61 -12.80 14.70
C PRO A 138 7.27 -13.77 15.68
N ASP A 139 8.29 -14.51 15.23
CA ASP A 139 9.10 -15.43 16.03
C ASP A 139 10.00 -14.70 17.04
N GLN A 140 10.41 -13.47 16.71
CA GLN A 140 11.32 -12.66 17.54
C GLN A 140 10.59 -11.54 18.30
N ASP A 141 9.33 -11.27 17.95
CA ASP A 141 8.59 -10.09 18.40
C ASP A 141 9.44 -8.81 18.26
N ALA A 142 9.99 -8.61 17.06
CA ALA A 142 10.95 -7.55 16.79
C ALA A 142 10.80 -6.96 15.39
N TRP A 143 11.05 -5.66 15.30
CA TRP A 143 11.08 -4.89 14.06
C TRP A 143 12.51 -4.62 13.61
N VAL A 144 12.73 -4.74 12.30
CA VAL A 144 13.99 -4.38 11.64
C VAL A 144 13.71 -3.30 10.60
N THR A 145 14.52 -2.25 10.61
CA THR A 145 14.48 -1.18 9.60
C THR A 145 15.08 -1.68 8.29
N LEU A 146 14.42 -1.36 7.19
CA LEU A 146 14.80 -1.69 5.82
C LEU A 146 15.10 -0.42 5.02
N CYS A 147 15.52 -0.59 3.77
CA CYS A 147 15.69 0.50 2.82
C CYS A 147 14.39 1.33 2.74
N PRO A 148 14.44 2.66 2.98
CA PRO A 148 13.26 3.50 2.98
C PRO A 148 12.70 3.68 1.56
N LEU A 149 11.42 4.04 1.49
CA LEU A 149 10.78 4.42 0.24
C LEU A 149 11.53 5.58 -0.45
N PRO A 150 11.76 5.53 -1.77
CA PRO A 150 12.39 6.62 -2.51
C PRO A 150 11.54 7.90 -2.56
N GLN A 151 10.22 7.75 -2.47
CA GLN A 151 9.26 8.85 -2.47
C GLN A 151 8.08 8.57 -1.51
N PRO A 152 7.34 9.61 -1.08
CA PRO A 152 6.19 9.43 -0.21
C PRO A 152 5.04 8.65 -0.86
N HIS A 153 4.45 7.76 -0.08
CA HIS A 153 3.28 6.96 -0.43
C HIS A 153 2.31 6.92 0.76
N VAL A 154 1.62 8.04 1.01
CA VAL A 154 0.52 8.09 2.00
C VAL A 154 -0.75 7.55 1.36
N ILE A 155 -1.50 6.71 2.08
CA ILE A 155 -2.77 6.09 1.65
C ILE A 155 -2.69 5.46 0.24
N ALA A 156 -1.53 4.90 -0.07
CA ALA A 156 -1.27 4.18 -1.31
C ALA A 156 -1.95 2.80 -1.31
N ALA A 157 -2.10 2.22 -2.50
CA ALA A 157 -2.38 0.79 -2.62
C ALA A 157 -1.10 -0.01 -2.46
N SER A 158 -1.22 -1.23 -1.94
CA SER A 158 -0.15 -2.21 -1.89
C SER A 158 -0.63 -3.60 -2.23
N ALA A 159 0.30 -4.46 -2.65
CA ALA A 159 0.08 -5.88 -2.85
C ALA A 159 1.41 -6.63 -2.86
N VAL A 160 1.39 -7.92 -2.50
CA VAL A 160 2.52 -8.82 -2.68
C VAL A 160 2.26 -9.71 -3.90
N LEU A 161 3.21 -9.73 -4.84
CA LEU A 161 3.15 -10.53 -6.05
C LEU A 161 4.53 -11.09 -6.37
N ASN A 162 4.63 -12.38 -6.66
CA ASN A 162 5.89 -13.06 -7.02
C ASN A 162 7.04 -12.86 -6.01
N GLY A 163 6.73 -12.76 -4.72
CA GLY A 163 7.72 -12.57 -3.66
C GLY A 163 8.24 -11.13 -3.50
N GLU A 164 7.63 -10.17 -4.20
CA GLU A 164 7.98 -8.76 -4.10
C GLU A 164 6.77 -7.93 -3.61
N LEU A 165 7.06 -6.80 -2.97
CA LEU A 165 6.06 -5.89 -2.43
C LEU A 165 5.89 -4.68 -3.36
N TYR A 166 4.67 -4.47 -3.84
CA TYR A 166 4.31 -3.36 -4.72
C TYR A 166 3.59 -2.27 -3.93
N VAL A 167 3.91 -1.02 -4.23
CA VAL A 167 3.24 0.18 -3.71
C VAL A 167 2.85 1.06 -4.90
N LEU A 168 1.57 1.40 -5.00
CA LEU A 168 0.99 2.07 -6.16
C LEU A 168 0.29 3.36 -5.74
N GLY A 169 0.70 4.47 -6.34
CA GLY A 169 0.09 5.79 -6.13
C GLY A 169 0.18 6.26 -4.68
N GLY A 170 -0.81 6.99 -4.21
CA GLY A 170 -0.82 7.65 -2.90
C GLY A 170 -0.53 9.14 -3.01
N TYR A 171 -0.23 9.71 -1.86
CA TYR A 171 -0.14 11.16 -1.64
C TYR A 171 1.17 11.53 -0.94
N SER A 172 1.68 12.73 -1.19
CA SER A 172 2.75 13.36 -0.41
C SER A 172 2.20 14.55 0.37
N HIS A 173 2.32 14.47 1.69
CA HIS A 173 1.93 15.53 2.61
C HIS A 173 2.80 16.78 2.49
N ASN A 174 4.10 16.61 2.24
CA ASN A 174 4.99 17.77 2.13
C ASN A 174 4.74 18.57 0.85
N THR A 175 4.26 17.94 -0.22
CA THR A 175 4.03 18.61 -1.52
C THR A 175 2.56 18.83 -1.86
N TYR A 176 1.64 18.22 -1.11
CA TYR A 176 0.19 18.23 -1.36
C TYR A 176 -0.19 17.71 -2.75
N ARG A 177 0.52 16.68 -3.23
CA ARG A 177 0.30 16.09 -4.55
C ARG A 177 0.10 14.59 -4.45
N ASP A 178 -0.87 14.11 -5.23
CA ASP A 178 -1.00 12.70 -5.53
C ASP A 178 0.12 12.26 -6.47
N THR A 179 0.54 11.02 -6.32
CA THR A 179 1.52 10.37 -7.19
C THR A 179 0.85 9.26 -7.99
N HIS A 180 1.35 9.04 -9.21
CA HIS A 180 1.05 7.87 -10.02
C HIS A 180 2.18 6.86 -10.01
N LEU A 181 3.26 7.08 -9.24
CA LEU A 181 4.43 6.20 -9.25
C LEU A 181 4.09 4.80 -8.72
N ILE A 182 4.79 3.82 -9.27
CA ILE A 182 4.77 2.43 -8.82
C ILE A 182 6.17 2.08 -8.33
N HIS A 183 6.29 1.74 -7.06
CA HIS A 183 7.53 1.23 -6.48
C HIS A 183 7.38 -0.24 -6.11
N CYS A 184 8.42 -1.01 -6.38
CA CYS A 184 8.53 -2.41 -5.99
C CYS A 184 9.72 -2.59 -5.04
N TYR A 185 9.51 -3.25 -3.92
CA TYR A 185 10.54 -3.62 -2.97
C TYR A 185 10.97 -5.06 -3.18
N ASN A 186 12.27 -5.25 -3.40
CA ASN A 186 12.89 -6.55 -3.50
C ASN A 186 13.54 -6.93 -2.15
N PRO A 187 12.98 -7.90 -1.41
CA PRO A 187 13.46 -8.26 -0.07
C PRO A 187 14.84 -8.92 -0.09
N SER A 188 15.25 -9.56 -1.19
CA SER A 188 16.55 -10.25 -1.28
C SER A 188 17.74 -9.29 -1.41
N HIS A 189 17.50 -8.06 -1.86
CA HIS A 189 18.53 -7.03 -2.06
C HIS A 189 18.32 -5.80 -1.18
N ASP A 190 17.28 -5.77 -0.33
CA ASP A 190 16.88 -4.62 0.48
C ASP A 190 16.88 -3.32 -0.33
N ARG A 191 16.08 -3.28 -1.40
CA ARG A 191 16.02 -2.11 -2.29
C ARG A 191 14.66 -1.91 -2.93
N TRP A 192 14.33 -0.65 -3.17
CA TRP A 192 13.20 -0.22 -3.96
C TRP A 192 13.60 0.05 -5.42
N VAL A 193 12.71 -0.30 -6.35
CA VAL A 193 12.83 0.00 -7.78
C VAL A 193 11.58 0.75 -8.22
N ASN A 194 11.74 1.84 -8.97
CA ASN A 194 10.64 2.52 -9.63
C ASN A 194 10.30 1.77 -10.93
N LEU A 195 9.08 1.23 -11.01
CA LEU A 195 8.60 0.48 -12.17
C LEU A 195 7.87 1.35 -13.20
N GLY A 196 7.78 2.66 -12.96
CA GLY A 196 7.09 3.62 -13.81
C GLY A 196 5.84 4.16 -13.14
N THR A 197 4.76 4.28 -13.92
CA THR A 197 3.59 5.07 -13.53
C THR A 197 2.28 4.39 -13.88
N MET A 198 1.28 4.55 -13.01
CA MET A 198 -0.13 4.38 -13.36
C MET A 198 -0.57 5.46 -14.38
N PRO A 199 -1.66 5.24 -15.14
CA PRO A 199 -2.15 6.23 -16.10
C PRO A 199 -2.56 7.58 -15.50
N GLN A 200 -2.99 7.57 -14.24
CA GLN A 200 -3.37 8.76 -13.48
C GLN A 200 -2.88 8.64 -12.03
N ALA A 201 -2.72 9.77 -11.37
CA ALA A 201 -2.39 9.82 -9.96
C ALA A 201 -3.66 9.56 -9.14
N TYR A 202 -3.52 8.69 -8.14
CA TYR A 202 -4.62 8.28 -7.28
C TYR A 202 -4.10 8.10 -5.87
N ALA A 203 -4.86 8.56 -4.88
CA ALA A 203 -4.66 8.27 -3.47
C ALA A 203 -5.92 7.59 -2.89
N ASP A 204 -5.84 7.12 -1.65
CA ASP A 204 -6.91 6.36 -0.97
C ASP A 204 -7.30 5.08 -1.73
N LEU A 205 -6.32 4.43 -2.34
CA LEU A 205 -6.51 3.21 -3.11
C LEU A 205 -6.44 1.96 -2.21
N LYS A 206 -7.01 0.86 -2.72
CA LYS A 206 -6.76 -0.50 -2.25
C LYS A 206 -6.50 -1.39 -3.47
N ALA A 207 -5.53 -2.27 -3.36
CA ALA A 207 -5.24 -3.29 -4.37
C ALA A 207 -5.43 -4.68 -3.76
N CYS A 208 -5.71 -5.65 -4.62
CA CYS A 208 -5.69 -7.06 -4.27
C CYS A 208 -5.20 -7.85 -5.47
N ILE A 209 -4.59 -9.00 -5.22
CA ILE A 209 -4.18 -9.93 -6.27
C ILE A 209 -5.30 -10.93 -6.51
N LEU A 210 -5.63 -11.13 -7.78
CA LEU A 210 -6.59 -12.13 -8.23
C LEU A 210 -5.90 -13.04 -9.24
N GLU A 211 -5.99 -14.35 -9.02
CA GLU A 211 -5.56 -15.31 -10.02
C GLU A 211 -6.57 -15.34 -11.17
N VAL A 212 -6.14 -14.90 -12.35
CA VAL A 212 -6.95 -15.01 -13.56
C VAL A 212 -6.80 -16.43 -14.14
N PRO A 213 -7.88 -17.22 -14.26
CA PRO A 213 -7.82 -18.55 -14.84
C PRO A 213 -7.29 -18.50 -16.28
N SER A 214 -6.54 -19.53 -16.68
CA SER A 214 -5.93 -19.61 -18.01
C SER A 214 -6.95 -19.52 -19.15
N SER A 215 -8.19 -19.97 -18.94
CA SER A 215 -9.30 -19.84 -19.90
C SER A 215 -9.64 -18.39 -20.27
N TYR A 216 -9.37 -17.43 -19.38
CA TYR A 216 -9.62 -16.00 -19.62
C TYR A 216 -8.39 -15.27 -20.18
N ARG A 217 -7.25 -15.95 -20.33
CA ARG A 217 -6.01 -15.37 -20.90
C ARG A 217 -5.92 -15.50 -22.42
N GLN A 218 -6.87 -16.17 -23.07
CA GLN A 218 -6.87 -16.33 -24.52
C GLN A 218 -7.42 -15.06 -25.19
N GLY A 219 -6.52 -14.24 -25.71
CA GLY A 219 -6.86 -13.00 -26.41
C GLY A 219 -5.71 -11.99 -26.54
N GLU A 220 -4.59 -12.17 -25.83
CA GLU A 220 -3.44 -11.29 -26.05
C GLU A 220 -2.77 -11.61 -27.41
N PRO A 221 -2.62 -10.62 -28.31
CA PRO A 221 -1.81 -10.80 -29.50
C PRO A 221 -0.37 -11.02 -29.05
N SER A 222 0.24 -12.12 -29.51
CA SER A 222 1.67 -12.36 -29.36
C SER A 222 2.43 -11.14 -29.89
N ILE A 223 3.21 -10.48 -29.03
CA ILE A 223 4.20 -9.49 -29.48
C ILE A 223 5.18 -10.26 -30.38
N PRO A 224 5.31 -9.93 -31.68
CA PRO A 224 6.26 -10.63 -32.53
C PRO A 224 7.67 -10.34 -32.03
N ASP A 225 8.47 -11.41 -31.90
CA ASP A 225 9.90 -11.32 -31.58
C ASP A 225 10.58 -10.36 -32.57
N ALA A 226 11.35 -9.42 -32.04
CA ALA A 226 12.14 -8.48 -32.83
C ALA A 226 13.39 -9.18 -33.42
N SER A 227 13.18 -10.19 -34.26
CA SER A 227 14.27 -10.89 -34.96
C SER A 227 14.18 -10.88 -36.49
N ASP A 228 13.12 -10.34 -37.10
CA ASP A 228 13.06 -10.14 -38.56
C ASP A 228 13.10 -8.65 -38.90
N SER A 229 14.25 -8.01 -38.64
CA SER A 229 14.64 -6.82 -39.38
C SER A 229 15.27 -7.25 -40.71
N GLU A 230 14.46 -7.39 -41.75
CA GLU A 230 14.99 -7.39 -43.12
C GLU A 230 15.63 -6.02 -43.38
N VAL A 231 16.96 -6.03 -43.53
CA VAL A 231 17.73 -4.88 -44.01
C VAL A 231 17.49 -4.77 -45.52
N PRO A 232 16.89 -3.68 -46.04
CA PRO A 232 16.81 -3.51 -47.48
C PRO A 232 18.20 -3.16 -48.04
N PRO A 233 18.63 -3.75 -49.16
CA PRO A 233 19.92 -3.47 -49.75
C PRO A 233 19.90 -2.12 -50.48
N ASP A 234 20.90 -1.31 -50.14
CA ASP A 234 21.64 -0.34 -50.94
C ASP A 234 20.98 0.27 -52.19
N ALA A 235 20.78 1.59 -52.16
CA ALA A 235 20.65 2.42 -53.35
C ALA A 235 21.54 3.64 -53.20
N SER A 236 22.81 3.45 -53.54
CA SER A 236 23.75 4.53 -53.84
C SER A 236 23.27 5.37 -55.03
N SER A 237 23.60 6.66 -54.97
CA SER A 237 23.54 7.70 -56.02
C SER A 237 22.21 8.43 -56.22
N LEU A 238 22.15 9.71 -55.86
CA LEU A 238 22.40 10.82 -56.79
C LEU A 238 22.20 12.18 -56.10
N ASP A 239 23.27 12.96 -56.13
CA ASP A 239 23.39 14.42 -56.27
C ASP A 239 22.43 15.39 -55.55
N VAL A 240 23.08 16.18 -54.69
CA VAL A 240 22.67 17.50 -54.21
C VAL A 240 22.71 18.50 -55.39
N PRO A 241 21.82 19.50 -55.42
CA PRO A 241 22.37 20.84 -55.27
C PRO A 241 21.57 21.73 -54.32
N TYR A 242 22.35 22.49 -53.55
CA TYR A 242 22.00 23.73 -52.87
C TYR A 242 21.09 24.64 -53.71
N GLN A 243 20.01 25.14 -53.12
CA GLN A 243 19.59 26.52 -53.37
C GLN A 243 19.23 27.25 -52.07
N ASN A 244 19.87 28.40 -51.98
CA ASN A 244 19.81 29.41 -50.95
C ASN A 244 18.78 30.45 -51.40
N SER A 245 17.78 30.77 -50.58
CA SER A 245 17.00 32.00 -50.72
C SER A 245 16.37 32.37 -49.38
N GLY A 246 16.99 33.33 -48.70
CA GLY A 246 16.36 34.03 -47.59
C GLY A 246 15.20 34.90 -48.05
N SER A 247 14.40 35.36 -47.08
CA SER A 247 13.97 36.76 -46.85
C SER A 247 12.70 36.80 -45.98
N SER A 248 12.85 37.39 -44.78
CA SER A 248 11.93 38.29 -44.07
C SER A 248 10.40 38.17 -44.26
N CYS A 249 9.67 37.93 -43.16
CA CYS A 249 9.12 38.94 -42.24
C CYS A 249 8.71 38.28 -40.92
#